data_AF-A0AAW3ZDS3-F1
#
_entry.id   AF-A0AAW3ZDS3-F1
#
_cell.length_a   1.000
_cell.length_b   1.000
_cell.length_c   1.000
_cell.angle_alpha   90.00
_cell.angle_beta   90.00
_cell.angle_gamma   90.00
#
_symmetry.space_group_name_H-M   'P 1'
#
loop_
_entity.id
_entity.type
_entity.pdbx_description
1 polymer ?
#
loop_
_entity_poly.entity_id
_entity_poly.type
_entity_poly.pdbx_seq_one_letter_code
_entity_poly.pdbx_strand_id
1 'polypeptide(L)'
;MHCWKCAGTLRVGALAGQSHTEAWLDEAEPPRWLPFGDPAALQRVTSMSPELEALVHRHLPTYHLAFSQTSEMGYFMNHCPHCEASTGDFYAQAPDGPFFAWPRPGREGIEIIELDDGEITAEPPYIIPPEFNATPRQARERMPKAIKAAEREKE
;
A
#
# COMPACT_ATOMS: atom_id res chain seq x y z
N MET A 1 0.73 -3.17 18.87
CA MET A 1 -0.56 -2.48 19.04
C MET A 1 -1.54 -3.40 19.76
N HIS A 2 -2.75 -2.94 20.11
CA HIS A 2 -3.78 -3.77 20.75
C HIS A 2 -4.96 -3.99 19.80
N CYS A 3 -5.56 -5.17 19.84
CA CYS A 3 -6.75 -5.51 19.08
C CYS A 3 -7.94 -4.67 19.56
N TRP A 4 -8.65 -4.02 18.63
CA TRP A 4 -9.83 -3.22 18.93
C TRP A 4 -10.99 -4.04 19.53
N LYS A 5 -11.04 -5.34 19.27
CA LYS A 5 -12.13 -6.24 19.73
C LYS A 5 -11.85 -6.89 21.09
N CYS A 6 -10.66 -7.45 21.28
CA CYS A 6 -10.32 -8.23 22.49
C CYS A 6 -9.24 -7.61 23.36
N ALA A 7 -8.69 -6.45 22.99
CA ALA A 7 -7.56 -5.79 23.64
C ALA A 7 -6.25 -6.61 23.69
N GLY A 8 -6.21 -7.82 23.14
CA GLY A 8 -5.00 -8.63 23.05
C GLY A 8 -3.92 -7.97 22.21
N THR A 9 -2.65 -8.27 22.51
CA THR A 9 -1.51 -7.73 21.78
C THR A 9 -1.49 -8.23 20.34
N LEU A 10 -1.28 -7.31 19.41
CA LEU A 10 -1.23 -7.58 17.98
C LEU A 10 0.08 -7.04 17.40
N ARG A 11 0.82 -7.94 16.75
CA ARG A 11 1.84 -7.59 15.76
C ARG A 11 1.13 -7.32 14.43
N VAL A 12 1.37 -6.15 13.86
CA VAL A 12 0.91 -5.83 12.50
C VAL A 12 2.09 -5.69 11.57
N GLY A 13 1.87 -6.02 10.31
CA GLY A 13 2.78 -5.71 9.21
C GLY A 13 2.06 -4.97 8.10
N ALA A 14 2.87 -4.45 7.20
CA ALA A 14 2.48 -3.88 5.93
C ALA A 14 3.53 -4.28 4.90
N LEU A 15 3.11 -4.34 3.64
CA LEU A 15 4.03 -4.52 2.52
C LEU A 15 4.46 -3.16 2.00
N ALA A 16 5.70 -3.04 1.58
CA ALA A 16 6.23 -1.83 1.00
C ALA A 16 7.15 -2.16 -0.17
N GLY A 17 7.06 -1.36 -1.23
CA GLY A 17 7.93 -1.46 -2.40
C GLY A 17 8.95 -0.32 -2.41
N GLN A 18 10.16 -0.58 -2.93
CA GLN A 18 11.14 0.48 -3.21
C GLN A 18 10.76 1.32 -4.44
N SER A 19 10.07 0.68 -5.38
CA SER A 19 9.48 1.30 -6.57
C SER A 19 8.17 0.59 -6.91
N HIS A 20 7.26 1.27 -7.58
CA HIS A 20 5.96 0.73 -7.97
C HIS A 20 5.47 1.36 -9.27
N THR A 21 4.51 0.74 -9.94
CA THR A 21 3.79 1.35 -11.06
C THR A 21 2.36 1.63 -10.64
N GLU A 22 1.88 2.84 -10.90
CA GLU A 22 0.49 3.21 -10.64
C GLU A 22 -0.23 3.49 -11.95
N ALA A 23 -1.49 3.06 -12.03
CA ALA A 23 -2.37 3.42 -13.13
C ALA A 23 -2.83 4.88 -12.93
N TRP A 24 -2.42 5.75 -13.84
CA TRP A 24 -2.93 7.10 -13.94
C TRP A 24 -4.22 7.10 -14.77
N LEU A 25 -5.30 7.59 -14.17
CA LEU A 25 -6.63 7.65 -14.77
C LEU A 25 -6.88 9.08 -15.28
N ASP A 26 -7.07 9.20 -16.59
CA ASP A 26 -7.68 10.37 -17.22
C ASP A 26 -9.13 10.01 -17.57
N GLU A 27 -10.07 10.94 -17.42
CA GLU A 27 -11.46 10.70 -17.84
C GLU A 27 -11.59 10.53 -19.37
N ALA A 28 -10.69 11.12 -20.15
CA ALA A 28 -10.73 11.13 -21.61
C ALA A 28 -9.82 10.09 -22.27
N GLU A 29 -8.95 9.42 -21.51
CA GLU A 29 -7.93 8.51 -22.06
C GLU A 29 -7.84 7.18 -21.30
N PRO A 30 -7.38 6.09 -21.95
CA PRO A 30 -7.15 4.83 -21.25
C PRO A 30 -6.09 4.97 -20.15
N PRO A 31 -6.13 4.13 -19.10
CA PRO A 31 -5.18 4.17 -18.01
C PRO A 31 -3.74 4.06 -18.50
N ARG A 32 -2.88 4.94 -18.00
CA ARG A 32 -1.43 4.90 -18.27
C ARG A 32 -0.69 4.43 -17.04
N TRP A 33 0.08 3.35 -17.15
CA TRP A 33 0.93 2.88 -16.05
C TRP A 33 2.21 3.70 -15.98
N LEU A 34 2.40 4.42 -14.88
CA LEU A 34 3.56 5.29 -14.67
C LEU A 34 4.45 4.71 -13.56
N PRO A 35 5.78 4.68 -13.74
CA PRO A 35 6.70 4.20 -12.71
C PRO A 35 6.95 5.27 -11.66
N PHE A 36 6.84 4.92 -10.38
CA PHE A 36 7.19 5.74 -9.24
C PHE A 36 8.39 5.13 -8.53
N GLY A 37 9.44 5.93 -8.34
CA GLY A 37 10.74 5.49 -7.79
C GLY A 37 10.93 5.76 -6.30
N ASP A 38 9.90 6.28 -5.63
CA ASP A 38 9.94 6.53 -4.19
C ASP A 38 9.39 5.31 -3.43
N PRO A 39 10.01 4.91 -2.31
CA PRO A 39 9.48 3.82 -1.51
C PRO A 39 8.11 4.17 -0.92
N ALA A 40 7.20 3.21 -0.96
CA ALA A 40 5.83 3.40 -0.50
C ALA A 40 5.31 2.15 0.22
N ALA A 41 4.61 2.37 1.34
CA ALA A 41 3.79 1.32 1.93
C ALA A 41 2.55 1.10 1.06
N LEU A 42 2.32 -0.15 0.68
CA LEU A 42 1.19 -0.56 -0.13
C LEU A 42 -0.07 -0.66 0.74
N GLN A 43 -1.22 -0.30 0.18
CA GLN A 43 -2.53 -0.49 0.79
C GLN A 43 -3.37 -1.40 -0.09
N ARG A 44 -4.24 -2.21 0.54
CA ARG A 44 -5.22 -3.04 -0.15
C ARG A 44 -4.56 -3.95 -1.19
N VAL A 45 -3.50 -4.64 -0.75
CA VAL A 45 -2.81 -5.66 -1.54
C VAL A 45 -3.79 -6.80 -1.83
N THR A 46 -4.12 -7.03 -3.10
CA THR A 46 -5.11 -8.02 -3.52
C THR A 46 -4.48 -9.33 -3.97
N SER A 47 -3.23 -9.29 -4.44
CA SER A 47 -2.49 -10.48 -4.83
C SER A 47 -0.99 -10.33 -4.64
N MET A 48 -0.33 -11.46 -4.42
CA MET A 48 1.13 -11.60 -4.42
C MET A 48 1.51 -12.81 -5.27
N SER A 49 2.76 -12.86 -5.75
CA SER A 49 3.30 -14.12 -6.28
C SER A 49 3.30 -15.20 -5.18
N PRO A 50 3.09 -16.48 -5.51
CA PRO A 50 3.02 -17.56 -4.53
C PRO A 50 4.26 -17.65 -3.62
N GLU A 51 5.44 -17.39 -4.17
CA GLU A 51 6.71 -17.39 -3.45
C GLU A 51 6.75 -16.29 -2.38
N LEU A 52 6.29 -15.09 -2.76
CA LEU A 52 6.21 -13.95 -1.88
C LEU A 52 5.16 -14.17 -0.79
N GLU A 53 3.98 -14.68 -1.15
CA GLU A 53 2.93 -15.00 -0.18
C GLU A 53 3.41 -16.03 0.85
N ALA A 54 4.10 -17.10 0.42
CA ALA A 54 4.65 -18.10 1.32
C ALA A 54 5.67 -17.50 2.29
N LEU A 55 6.51 -16.58 1.80
CA LEU A 55 7.50 -15.89 2.60
C LEU A 55 6.83 -14.95 3.61
N VAL A 56 5.86 -14.14 3.17
CA VAL A 56 5.05 -13.27 4.03
C VAL A 56 4.36 -14.09 5.12
N HIS A 57 3.72 -15.21 4.77
CA HIS A 57 3.06 -16.08 5.72
C HIS A 57 4.02 -16.67 6.76
N ARG A 58 5.26 -16.99 6.36
CA ARG A 58 6.29 -17.52 7.27
C ARG A 58 6.69 -16.51 8.36
N HIS A 59 6.79 -15.24 7.98
CA HIS A 59 7.23 -14.17 8.89
C HIS A 59 6.08 -13.50 9.64
N LEU A 60 4.89 -13.47 9.02
CA LEU A 60 3.71 -12.78 9.53
C LEU A 60 2.44 -13.58 9.19
N PRO A 61 2.21 -14.73 9.85
CA PRO A 61 1.08 -15.62 9.54
C PRO A 61 -0.29 -14.99 9.78
N THR A 62 -0.34 -13.94 10.60
CA THR A 62 -1.55 -13.14 10.87
C THR A 62 -1.90 -12.16 9.74
N TYR A 63 -1.04 -11.99 8.74
CA TYR A 63 -1.29 -11.18 7.56
C TYR A 63 -1.63 -12.08 6.37
N HIS A 64 -2.92 -12.17 6.05
CA HIS A 64 -3.43 -13.06 5.01
C HIS A 64 -4.66 -12.46 4.34
N LEU A 65 -5.01 -13.00 3.17
CA LEU A 65 -6.16 -12.58 2.39
C LEU A 65 -7.46 -12.81 3.18
N ALA A 66 -8.25 -11.76 3.35
CA ALA A 66 -9.57 -11.83 3.97
C ALA A 66 -10.53 -10.82 3.33
N PHE A 67 -11.83 -11.00 3.56
CA PHE A 67 -12.84 -10.05 3.10
C PHE A 67 -13.12 -8.98 4.15
N SER A 68 -13.01 -7.72 3.76
CA SER A 68 -13.34 -6.57 4.59
C SER A 68 -14.74 -6.08 4.28
N GLN A 69 -15.62 -6.07 5.29
CA GLN A 69 -16.96 -5.51 5.15
C GLN A 69 -16.96 -4.00 4.94
N THR A 70 -15.97 -3.28 5.51
CA THR A 70 -15.89 -1.81 5.42
C THR A 70 -15.48 -1.33 4.04
N SER A 71 -14.62 -2.08 3.34
CA SER A 71 -14.15 -1.75 2.00
C SER A 71 -14.77 -2.61 0.90
N GLU A 72 -15.65 -3.54 1.28
CA GLU A 72 -16.36 -4.47 0.39
C GLU A 72 -15.45 -5.22 -0.60
N MET A 73 -14.23 -5.55 -0.18
CA MET A 73 -13.22 -6.20 -1.03
C MET A 73 -12.35 -7.20 -0.25
N GLY A 74 -11.81 -8.16 -0.99
CA GLY A 74 -10.79 -9.08 -0.51
C GLY A 74 -9.40 -8.48 -0.66
N TYR A 75 -8.64 -8.41 0.43
CA TYR A 75 -7.24 -7.99 0.40
C TYR A 75 -6.47 -8.59 1.58
N PHE A 76 -5.15 -8.60 1.49
CA PHE A 76 -4.28 -9.05 2.57
C PHE A 76 -4.32 -8.05 3.72
N MET A 77 -4.73 -8.53 4.90
CA MET A 77 -4.85 -7.69 6.09
C MET A 77 -4.42 -8.42 7.35
N ASN A 78 -4.17 -7.64 8.41
CA ASN A 78 -3.72 -8.19 9.69
C ASN A 78 -4.91 -8.77 10.46
N HIS A 79 -4.68 -9.87 11.19
CA HIS A 79 -5.68 -10.53 12.02
C HIS A 79 -5.19 -10.69 13.45
N CYS A 80 -6.10 -10.54 14.41
CA CYS A 80 -5.78 -10.80 15.81
C CYS A 80 -5.50 -12.28 16.05
N PRO A 81 -4.33 -12.67 16.61
CA PRO A 81 -4.04 -14.07 16.89
C PRO A 81 -4.90 -14.65 18.03
N HIS A 82 -5.62 -13.79 18.78
CA HIS A 82 -6.45 -14.21 19.92
C HIS A 82 -7.93 -14.35 19.57
N CYS A 83 -8.46 -13.48 18.70
CA CYS A 83 -9.90 -13.43 18.42
C CYS A 83 -10.23 -13.28 16.93
N GLU A 84 -9.22 -13.37 16.06
CA GLU A 84 -9.31 -13.36 14.59
C GLU A 84 -9.94 -12.09 13.98
N ALA A 85 -10.15 -11.06 14.80
CA ALA A 85 -10.65 -9.78 14.31
C ALA A 85 -9.65 -9.18 13.32
N SER A 86 -10.14 -8.81 12.14
CA SER A 86 -9.35 -8.15 11.12
C SER A 86 -9.00 -6.72 11.53
N THR A 87 -7.81 -6.30 11.11
CA THR A 87 -7.24 -4.97 11.28
C THR A 87 -6.70 -4.56 9.92
N GLY A 88 -7.52 -3.80 9.19
CA GLY A 88 -7.18 -3.33 7.85
C GLY A 88 -6.08 -2.27 7.84
N ASP A 89 -5.55 -2.02 6.64
CA ASP A 89 -4.44 -1.07 6.41
C ASP A 89 -4.81 0.36 6.81
N PHE A 90 -6.11 0.70 6.82
CA PHE A 90 -6.59 1.99 7.27
C PHE A 90 -6.11 2.33 8.69
N TYR A 91 -6.18 1.39 9.63
CA TYR A 91 -5.67 1.60 10.99
C TYR A 91 -4.15 1.56 11.04
N ALA A 92 -3.54 0.70 10.24
CA ALA A 92 -2.09 0.52 10.24
C ALA A 92 -1.37 1.77 9.67
N GLN A 93 -2.02 2.48 8.75
CA GLN A 93 -1.49 3.65 8.04
C GLN A 93 -2.19 4.97 8.42
N ALA A 94 -3.13 4.98 9.38
CA ALA A 94 -3.71 6.18 9.96
C ALA A 94 -2.64 7.03 10.68
N PRO A 95 -2.84 8.35 10.91
CA PRO A 95 -1.84 9.24 11.53
C PRO A 95 -1.14 8.71 12.80
N ASP A 96 -1.87 7.96 13.64
CA ASP A 96 -1.42 7.30 14.86
C ASP A 96 -0.97 5.83 14.65
N GLY A 97 -1.26 5.28 13.48
CA GLY A 97 -0.91 3.94 13.05
C GLY A 97 0.60 3.74 12.83
N PRO A 98 1.11 2.50 12.98
CA PRO A 98 2.53 2.16 12.96
C PRO A 98 3.25 2.42 11.62
N PHE A 99 2.54 2.55 10.50
CA PHE A 99 3.12 2.75 9.17
C PHE A 99 2.79 4.11 8.55
N PHE A 100 2.18 5.03 9.29
CA PHE A 100 1.86 6.35 8.74
C PHE A 100 3.09 7.14 8.31
N ALA A 101 3.04 7.63 7.07
CA ALA A 101 4.12 8.33 6.38
C ALA A 101 5.42 7.52 6.28
N TRP A 102 5.35 6.19 6.24
CA TRP A 102 6.52 5.36 5.92
C TRP A 102 6.91 5.53 4.43
N PRO A 103 8.21 5.69 4.10
CA PRO A 103 9.35 5.69 5.01
C PRO A 103 9.50 7.02 5.77
N ARG A 104 9.63 6.95 7.11
CA ARG A 104 9.99 8.10 7.94
C ARG A 104 11.09 7.72 8.93
N PRO A 105 12.20 8.47 9.01
CA PRO A 105 13.23 8.22 10.01
C PRO A 105 12.68 8.43 11.43
N GLY A 106 13.13 7.60 12.38
CA GLY A 106 12.85 7.77 13.82
C GLY A 106 11.64 7.02 14.39
N ARG A 107 11.01 6.11 13.64
CA ARG A 107 10.05 5.17 14.26
C ARG A 107 10.78 3.95 14.84
N GLU A 108 10.80 3.88 16.16
CA GLU A 108 11.31 2.71 16.89
C GLU A 108 10.31 1.55 16.83
N GLY A 109 10.81 0.30 16.88
CA GLY A 109 9.96 -0.90 16.98
C GLY A 109 9.37 -1.43 15.67
N ILE A 110 9.84 -0.93 14.51
CA ILE A 110 9.54 -1.53 13.21
C ILE A 110 10.72 -2.42 12.80
N GLU A 111 10.45 -3.71 12.63
CA GLU A 111 11.37 -4.65 11.99
C GLU A 111 11.12 -4.61 10.47
N ILE A 112 12.17 -4.36 9.69
CA ILE A 112 12.12 -4.42 8.22
C ILE A 112 12.70 -5.76 7.81
N ILE A 113 11.94 -6.51 7.03
CA ILE A 113 12.38 -7.76 6.41
C ILE A 113 12.39 -7.48 4.91
N GLU A 114 13.57 -7.52 4.31
CA GLU A 114 13.71 -7.38 2.86
C GLU A 114 13.28 -8.69 2.20
N LEU A 115 12.40 -8.56 1.20
CA LEU A 115 11.91 -9.67 0.42
C LEU A 115 12.47 -9.48 -1.00
N ASP A 116 13.27 -10.45 -1.46
CA ASP A 116 13.79 -10.45 -2.82
C ASP A 116 12.66 -10.79 -3.80
N ASP A 117 12.68 -10.16 -4.98
CA ASP A 117 11.90 -10.44 -6.19
C ASP A 117 10.48 -11.02 -5.98
N GLY A 118 9.45 -10.21 -6.27
CA GLY A 118 8.07 -10.67 -6.29
C GLY A 118 7.13 -9.64 -6.90
N GLU A 119 6.02 -10.13 -7.45
CA GLU A 119 4.96 -9.26 -7.97
C GLU A 119 3.90 -9.06 -6.89
N ILE A 120 3.51 -7.81 -6.67
CA ILE A 120 2.43 -7.41 -5.76
C ILE A 120 1.45 -6.58 -6.55
N THR A 121 0.17 -6.92 -6.45
CA THR A 121 -0.93 -6.07 -6.95
C THR A 121 -1.66 -5.46 -5.77
N ALA A 122 -1.88 -4.16 -5.83
CA ALA A 122 -2.58 -3.39 -4.80
C ALA A 122 -3.61 -2.47 -5.46
N GLU A 123 -4.74 -2.25 -4.79
CA GLU A 123 -5.74 -1.31 -5.28
C GLU A 123 -5.51 0.11 -4.74
N PRO A 124 -5.57 1.16 -5.59
CA PRO A 124 -5.20 2.54 -5.24
C PRO A 124 -6.16 3.15 -4.21
N PRO A 125 -5.69 3.50 -3.00
CA PRO A 125 -6.54 3.79 -1.84
C PRO A 125 -7.52 4.92 -2.12
N TYR A 126 -8.77 4.52 -2.35
CA TYR A 126 -9.87 5.36 -2.86
C TYR A 126 -9.66 5.92 -4.27
N ILE A 127 -10.71 5.87 -5.08
CA ILE A 127 -10.91 6.84 -6.15
C ILE A 127 -10.92 8.19 -5.42
N ILE A 128 -9.83 8.94 -5.54
CA ILE A 128 -9.78 10.32 -5.08
C ILE A 128 -10.93 11.02 -5.80
N PRO A 129 -11.93 11.59 -5.10
CA PRO A 129 -12.99 12.33 -5.76
C PRO A 129 -12.36 13.36 -6.71
N PRO A 130 -12.91 13.61 -7.90
CA PRO A 130 -12.29 14.49 -8.91
C PRO A 130 -11.82 15.84 -8.35
N GLU A 131 -12.48 16.36 -7.31
CA GLU A 131 -12.15 17.58 -6.59
C GLU A 131 -10.87 17.52 -5.74
N PHE A 132 -10.42 16.33 -5.36
CA PHE A 132 -9.14 16.07 -4.68
C PHE A 132 -8.10 15.49 -5.65
N ASN A 133 -8.49 15.21 -6.88
CA ASN A 133 -7.57 14.78 -7.92
C ASN A 133 -6.54 15.89 -8.08
N ALA A 134 -5.24 15.53 -8.03
CA ALA A 134 -4.19 16.51 -8.17
C ALA A 134 -4.46 17.28 -9.47
N THR A 135 -4.55 18.60 -9.42
CA THR A 135 -4.71 19.41 -10.65
C THR A 135 -3.64 18.98 -11.65
N PRO A 136 -3.87 19.07 -12.97
CA PRO A 136 -2.86 18.66 -13.97
C PRO A 136 -1.47 19.26 -13.71
N ARG A 137 -1.42 20.44 -13.07
CA ARG A 137 -0.21 21.06 -12.55
C ARG A 137 0.44 20.31 -11.38
N GLN A 138 -0.30 19.97 -10.34
CA GLN A 138 0.20 19.20 -9.19
C GLN A 138 0.59 17.77 -9.59
N ALA A 139 -0.14 17.15 -10.52
CA ALA A 139 0.24 15.87 -11.12
C ALA A 139 1.57 16.00 -11.87
N ARG A 140 1.73 17.02 -12.73
CA ARG A 140 3.00 17.33 -13.41
C ARG A 140 4.15 17.63 -12.45
N GLU A 141 3.88 18.16 -11.26
CA GLU A 141 4.91 18.37 -10.23
C GLU A 141 5.37 17.05 -9.61
N ARG A 142 4.46 16.09 -9.42
CA ARG A 142 4.72 14.77 -8.83
C ARG A 142 5.15 13.70 -9.85
N MET A 143 5.01 13.97 -11.15
CA MET A 143 5.45 13.06 -12.20
C MET A 143 6.96 12.75 -12.10
N PRO A 144 7.38 11.51 -12.38
CA PRO A 144 8.78 11.13 -12.46
C PRO A 144 9.53 12.04 -13.42
N LYS A 145 10.75 12.47 -13.04
CA LYS A 145 11.59 13.34 -13.87
C LYS A 145 11.81 12.78 -15.29
N ALA A 146 11.87 11.45 -15.41
CA ALA A 146 12.03 10.76 -16.69
C ALA A 146 10.87 11.03 -17.67
N ILE A 147 9.63 11.16 -17.18
CA ILE A 147 8.47 11.44 -18.02
C ILE A 147 8.39 12.94 -18.36
N LYS A 148 8.71 13.82 -17.40
CA LYS A 148 8.78 15.27 -17.68
C LYS A 148 9.81 15.60 -18.77
N ALA A 149 10.87 14.81 -18.88
CA ALA A 149 11.85 14.93 -19.95
C ALA A 149 11.29 14.47 -21.30
N ALA A 150 10.63 13.30 -21.34
CA ALA A 150 10.02 12.77 -22.55
C ALA A 150 8.85 13.61 -23.10
N GLU A 151 8.14 14.36 -22.24
CA GLU A 151 7.10 15.29 -22.68
C GLU A 151 7.68 16.59 -23.29
N ARG A 152 8.81 17.08 -22.78
CA ARG A 152 9.49 18.29 -23.32
C ARG A 152 10.12 18.08 -24.69
N GLU A 153 10.42 16.83 -25.05
CA GLU A 153 10.94 16.48 -26.38
C GLU A 153 9.84 16.37 -27.46
N LYS A 154 8.56 16.52 -27.06
CA LYS A 154 7.40 16.51 -27.97
C LYS A 154 6.83 17.91 -28.26
N GLU A 155 7.35 18.97 -27.61
CA GLU A 155 7.08 20.40 -27.93
C GLU A 155 8.16 20.97 -28.86
#